data_AF-A0A957IB13-F1
#
_entry.id   AF-A0A957IB13-F1
#
_cell.length_a   1.000
_cell.length_b   1.000
_cell.length_c   1.000
_cell.angle_alpha   90.00
_cell.angle_beta   90.00
_cell.angle_gamma   90.00
#
_symmetry.space_group_name_H-M   'P 1'
#
loop_
_entity.id
_entity.type
_entity.pdbx_description
1 polymer ?
#
loop_
_entity_poly.entity_id
_entity_poly.type
_entity_poly.pdbx_seq_one_letter_code
_entity_poly.pdbx_strand_id
1 'polypeptide(L)'
;MRKLTYGMMVSLDGFVARPDGALDWVIIDEELHTFINNQERETGLYVYGRRLYEVMHYWDTADQITDSPAYELEFAKIWQAKPKIVFSSTLDKV
;
A
#
# COMPACT_ATOMS: atom_id res chain seq x y z
N MET A 1 4.79 22.69 -8.79
CA MET A 1 4.01 22.15 -7.65
C MET A 1 3.96 20.64 -7.78
N ARG A 2 4.06 19.89 -6.67
CA ARG A 2 3.89 18.44 -6.70
C ARG A 2 2.39 18.10 -6.67
N LYS A 3 2.00 16.96 -7.25
CA LYS A 3 0.63 16.45 -7.21
C LYS A 3 0.46 15.53 -6.00
N LEU A 4 -0.70 15.61 -5.35
CA LEU A 4 -1.12 14.65 -4.34
C LEU A 4 -2.18 13.75 -4.97
N THR A 5 -1.89 12.46 -5.03
CA THR A 5 -2.76 11.44 -5.64
C THR A 5 -3.31 10.56 -4.53
N TYR A 6 -4.58 10.19 -4.64
CA TYR A 6 -5.22 9.21 -3.76
C TYR A 6 -5.56 7.98 -4.59
N GLY A 7 -5.20 6.80 -4.08
CA GLY A 7 -5.55 5.51 -4.67
C GLY A 7 -6.07 4.59 -3.58
N MET A 8 -7.20 3.94 -3.83
CA MET A 8 -7.81 2.95 -2.94
C MET A 8 -8.79 2.08 -3.72
N MET A 9 -8.96 0.84 -3.26
CA MET A 9 -10.03 -0.03 -3.75
C MET A 9 -11.33 0.33 -3.03
N VAL A 10 -12.44 0.37 -3.78
CA VAL A 10 -13.75 0.79 -3.26
C VAL A 10 -14.82 -0.18 -3.74
N SER A 11 -15.70 -0.60 -2.84
CA SER A 11 -16.90 -1.37 -3.19
C SER A 11 -17.89 -0.52 -4.00
N LEU A 12 -18.86 -1.16 -4.66
CA LEU A 12 -19.86 -0.46 -5.46
C LEU A 12 -20.70 0.54 -4.65
N ASP A 13 -20.94 0.24 -3.37
CA ASP A 13 -21.67 1.06 -2.41
C ASP A 13 -20.78 2.05 -1.62
N GLY A 14 -19.50 2.17 -1.98
CA GLY A 14 -18.63 3.27 -1.55
C GLY A 14 -17.76 3.00 -0.31
N PHE A 15 -17.54 1.73 0.06
CA PHE A 15 -16.72 1.37 1.22
C PHE A 15 -15.31 0.91 0.81
N VAL A 16 -14.31 1.29 1.61
CA VAL A 16 -12.88 0.97 1.37
C VAL A 16 -12.37 -0.21 2.21
N ALA A 17 -13.17 -0.64 3.18
CA ALA A 17 -12.89 -1.76 4.06
C ALA A 17 -14.20 -2.27 4.65
N ARG A 18 -14.20 -3.52 5.12
CA ARG A 18 -15.31 -4.07 5.91
C ARG A 18 -15.38 -3.42 7.31
N PRO A 19 -16.50 -3.58 8.04
CA PRO A 19 -16.64 -3.02 9.39
C PRO A 19 -15.59 -3.51 10.40
N ASP A 20 -15.05 -4.71 10.20
CA ASP A 20 -13.96 -5.31 10.98
C ASP A 20 -12.56 -4.87 10.51
N GLY A 21 -12.47 -4.07 9.43
CA GLY A 21 -11.24 -3.61 8.82
C GLY A 21 -10.65 -4.56 7.79
N ALA A 22 -11.30 -5.70 7.50
CA ALA A 22 -10.79 -6.67 6.54
C ALA A 22 -10.84 -6.14 5.08
N LEU A 23 -9.83 -6.55 4.31
CA LEU A 23 -9.65 -6.24 2.89
C LEU A 23 -9.73 -7.51 2.01
N ASP A 24 -10.21 -8.62 2.56
CA ASP A 24 -10.31 -9.95 1.90
C ASP A 24 -11.25 -10.00 0.68
N TRP A 25 -12.10 -8.99 0.53
CA TRP A 25 -12.99 -8.80 -0.61
C TRP A 25 -12.29 -8.16 -1.82
N VAL A 26 -11.11 -7.57 -1.61
CA VAL A 26 -10.31 -6.97 -2.69
C VAL A 26 -9.56 -8.07 -3.41
N ILE A 27 -9.82 -8.24 -4.70
CA ILE A 27 -9.08 -9.15 -5.55
C ILE A 27 -7.99 -8.35 -6.27
N ILE A 28 -6.74 -8.68 -6.01
CA ILE A 28 -5.57 -8.10 -6.67
C ILE A 28 -4.92 -9.21 -7.47
N ASP A 29 -5.09 -9.16 -8.78
CA ASP A 29 -4.38 -10.04 -9.72
C ASP A 29 -3.10 -9.36 -10.24
N GLU A 30 -2.35 -10.09 -11.05
CA GLU A 30 -1.09 -9.62 -11.63
C GLU A 30 -1.27 -8.36 -12.48
N GLU A 31 -2.36 -8.26 -13.25
CA GLU A 31 -2.61 -7.12 -14.12
C GLU A 31 -2.83 -5.85 -13.30
N LEU A 32 -3.74 -5.90 -12.33
CA LEU A 32 -4.03 -4.78 -11.44
C LEU A 32 -2.78 -4.40 -10.63
N HIS A 33 -2.07 -5.38 -10.11
CA HIS A 33 -0.87 -5.13 -9.31
C HIS A 33 0.24 -4.48 -10.16
N THR A 34 0.44 -4.94 -11.39
CA THR A 34 1.42 -4.34 -12.32
C THR A 34 1.04 -2.89 -12.67
N PHE A 35 -0.26 -2.63 -12.87
CA PHE A 35 -0.77 -1.27 -13.06
C PHE A 35 -0.44 -0.37 -11.86
N ILE A 36 -0.67 -0.86 -10.64
CA ILE A 36 -0.32 -0.14 -9.40
C ILE A 36 1.20 0.10 -9.33
N ASN A 37 2.04 -0.92 -9.58
CA ASN A 37 3.50 -0.77 -9.57
C ASN A 37 3.96 0.35 -10.50
N ASN A 38 3.38 0.45 -11.69
CA ASN A 38 3.72 1.50 -12.65
C ASN A 38 3.35 2.90 -12.15
N GLN A 39 2.19 3.05 -11.50
CA GLN A 39 1.86 4.33 -10.85
C GLN A 39 2.80 4.63 -9.68
N GLU A 40 3.11 3.63 -8.87
CA GLU A 40 3.90 3.80 -7.65
C GLU A 40 5.38 4.10 -7.90
N ARG A 41 5.92 3.71 -9.06
CA ARG A 41 7.25 4.16 -9.50
C ARG A 41 7.36 5.67 -9.55
N GLU A 42 6.30 6.35 -10.01
CA GLU A 42 6.24 7.81 -10.14
C GLU A 42 6.00 8.51 -8.79
N THR A 43 5.47 7.79 -7.79
CA THR A 43 5.28 8.29 -6.43
C THR A 43 6.62 8.61 -5.77
N GLY A 44 6.78 9.83 -5.27
CA GLY A 44 7.99 10.26 -4.56
C GLY A 44 7.94 10.10 -3.04
N LEU A 45 6.75 9.96 -2.47
CA LEU A 45 6.51 9.98 -1.02
C LEU A 45 5.16 9.35 -0.71
N TYR A 46 5.14 8.47 0.28
CA TYR A 46 3.91 7.93 0.84
C TYR A 46 3.41 8.72 2.03
N VAL A 47 2.09 8.92 2.09
CA VAL A 47 1.42 9.58 3.22
C VAL A 47 0.32 8.65 3.72
N TYR A 48 0.41 8.28 4.99
CA TYR A 48 -0.52 7.35 5.62
C TYR A 48 -1.04 7.87 6.97
N GLY A 49 -2.24 7.44 7.34
CA GLY A 49 -2.66 7.42 8.74
C GLY A 49 -2.18 6.13 9.41
N ARG A 50 -2.00 6.13 10.73
CA ARG A 50 -1.49 4.98 11.50
C ARG A 50 -2.08 3.63 11.10
N ARG A 51 -3.42 3.50 11.09
CA ARG A 51 -4.09 2.21 10.84
C ARG A 51 -3.78 1.63 9.47
N LEU A 52 -3.75 2.46 8.43
CA LEU A 52 -3.43 2.00 7.09
C LEU A 52 -1.94 1.69 6.95
N TYR A 53 -1.08 2.47 7.62
CA TYR A 53 0.35 2.15 7.68
C TYR A 53 0.62 0.79 8.31
N GLU A 54 -0.06 0.44 9.41
CA GLU A 54 0.08 -0.86 10.07
C GLU A 54 -0.27 -2.03 9.15
N VAL A 55 -1.27 -1.87 8.27
CA VAL A 55 -1.60 -2.87 7.24
C VAL A 55 -0.50 -2.94 6.18
N MET A 56 -0.01 -1.79 5.72
CA MET A 56 0.97 -1.71 4.63
C MET A 56 2.41 -2.02 5.08
N HIS A 57 2.70 -2.01 6.38
CA HIS A 57 4.03 -2.32 6.93
C HIS A 57 4.50 -3.74 6.57
N TYR A 58 3.58 -4.65 6.19
CA TYR A 58 3.91 -5.93 5.57
C TYR A 58 4.97 -5.82 4.46
N TRP A 59 4.90 -4.77 3.64
CA TRP A 59 5.80 -4.56 2.51
C TRP A 59 7.24 -4.18 2.91
N ASP A 60 7.49 -3.86 4.18
CA ASP A 60 8.84 -3.58 4.68
C ASP A 60 9.71 -4.84 4.74
N THR A 61 9.11 -6.04 4.72
CA THR A 61 9.84 -7.32 4.71
C THR A 61 9.36 -8.31 3.65
N ALA A 62 8.37 -7.95 2.84
CA ALA A 62 7.78 -8.85 1.84
C ALA A 62 8.77 -9.34 0.78
N ASP A 63 9.86 -8.61 0.53
CA ASP A 63 10.93 -9.04 -0.39
C ASP A 63 11.73 -10.26 0.14
N GLN A 64 11.60 -10.58 1.43
CA GLN A 64 12.26 -11.71 2.09
C GLN A 64 11.43 -13.00 2.04
N ILE A 65 10.15 -12.91 1.65
CA ILE A 65 9.24 -14.06 1.59
C ILE A 65 9.59 -14.91 0.37
N THR A 66 10.01 -16.14 0.62
CA THR A 66 10.30 -17.12 -0.42
C THR A 66 9.02 -17.46 -1.19
N ASP A 67 9.13 -17.62 -2.51
CA ASP A 67 8.03 -17.98 -3.43
C ASP A 67 6.94 -16.91 -3.66
N SER A 68 7.19 -15.65 -3.28
CA SER A 68 6.28 -14.55 -3.64
C SER A 68 6.27 -14.28 -5.16
N PRO A 69 5.12 -13.94 -5.76
CA PRO A 69 5.05 -13.55 -7.16
C PRO A 69 5.96 -12.36 -7.49
N ALA A 70 6.48 -12.32 -8.72
CA ALA A 70 7.43 -11.29 -9.14
C ALA A 70 6.86 -9.86 -9.01
N TYR A 71 5.57 -9.68 -9.28
CA TYR A 71 4.90 -8.38 -9.18
C TYR A 71 4.78 -7.89 -7.73
N GLU A 72 4.61 -8.79 -6.76
CA GLU A 72 4.60 -8.45 -5.32
C GLU A 72 6.00 -8.09 -4.83
N LEU A 73 7.01 -8.88 -5.21
CA LEU A 73 8.42 -8.60 -4.88
C LEU A 73 8.87 -7.24 -5.45
N GLU A 74 8.36 -6.88 -6.62
CA GLU A 74 8.62 -5.57 -7.22
C GLU A 74 7.98 -4.44 -6.39
N PHE A 75 6.74 -4.59 -5.96
CA PHE A 75 6.10 -3.59 -5.10
C PHE A 75 6.80 -3.46 -3.76
N ALA A 76 7.23 -4.56 -3.14
CA ALA A 76 8.02 -4.51 -1.90
C ALA A 76 9.26 -3.62 -2.08
N LYS A 77 10.00 -3.78 -3.18
CA LYS A 77 11.17 -2.95 -3.49
C LYS A 77 10.80 -1.49 -3.75
N ILE A 78 9.73 -1.23 -4.50
CA ILE A 78 9.24 0.13 -4.74
C ILE A 78 8.89 0.77 -3.40
N TRP A 79 8.07 0.09 -2.59
CA TRP A 79 7.68 0.50 -1.26
C TRP A 79 8.92 0.87 -0.45
N GLN A 80 9.83 -0.06 -0.20
CA GLN A 80 11.02 0.15 0.65
C GLN A 80 11.89 1.33 0.20
N ALA A 81 11.97 1.59 -1.11
CA ALA A 81 12.78 2.67 -1.66
C ALA A 81 12.20 4.09 -1.44
N LYS A 82 10.91 4.22 -1.07
CA LYS A 82 10.27 5.53 -0.91
C LYS A 82 10.12 5.93 0.56
N PRO A 83 10.32 7.22 0.90
CA PRO A 83 10.01 7.71 2.24
C PRO A 83 8.50 7.57 2.54
N LYS A 84 8.16 7.40 3.82
CA LYS A 84 6.78 7.42 4.32
C LYS A 84 6.63 8.49 5.42
N ILE A 85 5.51 9.19 5.42
CA ILE A 85 5.06 10.03 6.53
C ILE A 85 3.78 9.41 7.10
N VAL A 86 3.80 9.10 8.39
CA VAL A 86 2.65 8.55 9.10
C VAL A 86 2.10 9.59 10.06
N PHE A 87 0.85 9.98 9.86
CA PHE A 87 0.13 10.85 10.76
C PHE A 87 -0.55 10.00 11.83
N SER A 88 -0.24 10.32 13.10
CA SER A 88 -0.79 9.63 14.25
C SER A 88 -0.78 10.55 15.47
N SER A 89 -1.82 10.44 16.31
CA SER A 89 -1.83 11.02 17.65
C SER A 89 -1.47 9.99 18.74
N THR A 90 -1.22 8.74 18.36
CA THR A 90 -1.05 7.61 19.29
C THR A 90 0.15 6.72 18.97
N LEU A 91 0.95 7.06 17.94
CA LEU A 91 2.11 6.27 17.53
C LEU A 91 3.36 7.05 17.91
N ASP A 92 4.21 6.46 18.74
CA ASP A 92 5.38 7.15 19.28
C ASP A 92 6.57 7.18 18.30
N LYS A 93 6.73 6.15 17.45
CA LYS A 93 7.79 6.05 16.42
C LYS A 93 7.33 5.21 15.21
N VAL A 94 7.92 5.50 14.04
CA VAL A 94 7.80 4.77 12.76
C VAL A 94 9.18 4.27 12.37
#